data_AF-A0A9E6EUC8-F1
#
_entry.id   AF-A0A9E6EUC8-F1
#
_cell.length_a   1.000
_cell.length_b   1.000
_cell.length_c   1.000
_cell.angle_alpha   90.00
_cell.angle_beta   90.00
_cell.angle_gamma   90.00
#
_symmetry.space_group_name_H-M   'P 1'
#
loop_
_entity.id
_entity.type
_entity.pdbx_description
1 polymer ?
#
loop_
_entity_poly.entity_id
_entity_poly.type
_entity_poly.pdbx_seq_one_letter_code
_entity_poly.pdbx_strand_id
1 'polypeptide(L)'
;LSQTGTFFYTSPMFYFLLFAPIILFIIFVIIYRKKLKENSNIALMRNRKATGVARKRLKTASVYLKENKKEPFLDEVFKALWGYVSDKLNIPISELSKESVNDKFAAKNIQEDISKQFIETLNNCEYARFAPADDSVTLENIYNEAIDIITIMEKELK
;
A
#
# COMPACT_ATOMS: atom_id res chain seq x y z
N LEU A 1 -7.89 -30.94 -63.77
CA LEU A 1 -7.43 -29.53 -63.78
C LEU A 1 -8.66 -28.64 -63.75
N SER A 2 -9.00 -28.08 -62.59
CA SER A 2 -9.91 -26.93 -62.52
C SER A 2 -9.34 -25.98 -61.46
N GLN A 3 -8.85 -24.84 -61.93
CA GLN A 3 -8.35 -23.74 -61.12
C GLN A 3 -9.55 -22.89 -60.69
N THR A 4 -9.96 -23.01 -59.43
CA THR A 4 -10.89 -22.06 -58.80
C THR A 4 -10.45 -21.81 -57.38
N GLY A 5 -9.64 -20.77 -57.19
CA GLY A 5 -9.16 -20.43 -55.85
C GLY A 5 -8.57 -19.04 -55.73
N THR A 6 -8.94 -18.06 -56.56
CA THR A 6 -8.29 -16.73 -56.55
C THR A 6 -9.18 -15.60 -56.02
N PHE A 7 -10.44 -15.86 -55.68
CA PHE A 7 -11.40 -14.80 -55.29
C PHE A 7 -11.46 -14.47 -53.79
N PHE A 8 -10.82 -15.24 -52.91
CA PHE A 8 -10.89 -14.99 -51.46
C PHE A 8 -9.75 -14.09 -50.95
N TYR A 9 -8.56 -14.19 -51.54
CA TYR A 9 -7.36 -13.45 -51.11
C TYR A 9 -7.31 -11.99 -51.60
N THR A 10 -8.20 -11.61 -52.52
CA THR A 10 -8.28 -10.26 -53.09
C THR A 10 -9.40 -9.41 -52.45
N SER A 11 -10.22 -10.04 -51.59
CA SER A 11 -11.32 -9.34 -50.91
C SER A 11 -10.78 -8.51 -49.74
N PRO A 12 -11.11 -7.21 -49.63
CA PRO A 12 -10.67 -6.36 -48.52
C PRO A 12 -11.10 -6.93 -47.15
N MET A 13 -12.19 -7.70 -47.10
CA MET A 13 -12.69 -8.32 -45.87
C MET A 13 -11.75 -9.39 -45.30
N PHE A 14 -11.01 -10.12 -46.16
CA PHE A 14 -10.01 -11.10 -45.72
C PHE A 14 -8.84 -10.42 -45.00
N TYR A 15 -8.33 -9.32 -45.55
CA TYR A 15 -7.27 -8.54 -44.92
C TYR A 15 -7.75 -7.87 -43.62
N PHE A 16 -8.99 -7.35 -43.58
CA PHE A 16 -9.56 -6.84 -42.33
C PHE A 16 -9.62 -7.91 -41.24
N LEU A 17 -10.11 -9.11 -41.57
CA LEU A 17 -10.19 -10.21 -40.61
C LEU A 17 -8.79 -10.70 -40.17
N LEU A 18 -7.81 -10.69 -41.07
CA LEU A 18 -6.43 -11.08 -40.80
C LEU A 18 -5.72 -10.07 -39.88
N PHE A 19 -5.90 -8.76 -40.12
CA PHE A 19 -5.28 -7.71 -39.33
C PHE A 19 -6.08 -7.34 -38.06
N ALA A 20 -7.38 -7.62 -38.01
CA ALA A 20 -8.23 -7.37 -36.84
C ALA A 20 -7.66 -7.91 -35.52
N PRO A 21 -7.22 -9.18 -35.40
CA PRO A 21 -6.65 -9.69 -34.15
C PRO A 21 -5.34 -8.99 -33.79
N ILE A 22 -4.53 -8.59 -34.78
CA ILE A 22 -3.28 -7.86 -34.57
C ILE A 22 -3.56 -6.46 -34.04
N ILE A 23 -4.52 -5.75 -34.66
CA ILE A 23 -4.93 -4.40 -34.24
C ILE A 23 -5.55 -4.45 -32.83
N LEU A 24 -6.42 -5.43 -32.56
CA LEU A 24 -7.00 -5.64 -31.22
C LEU A 24 -5.92 -5.90 -30.17
N PHE A 25 -4.93 -6.74 -30.49
CA PHE A 25 -3.81 -7.01 -29.60
C PHE A 25 -2.98 -5.75 -29.32
N ILE A 26 -2.68 -4.94 -30.34
CA ILE A 26 -1.96 -3.67 -30.17
C ILE A 26 -2.74 -2.71 -29.27
N ILE A 27 -4.04 -2.55 -29.50
CA ILE A 27 -4.91 -1.69 -28.68
C ILE A 27 -4.93 -2.20 -27.23
N PHE A 28 -5.09 -3.51 -27.03
CA PHE A 28 -5.06 -4.13 -25.71
C PHE A 28 -3.73 -3.85 -24.98
N VAL A 29 -2.60 -4.03 -25.65
CA VAL A 29 -1.26 -3.75 -25.09
C VAL A 29 -1.11 -2.28 -24.72
N ILE A 30 -1.59 -1.35 -25.55
CA ILE A 30 -1.54 0.10 -25.25
C ILE A 30 -2.37 0.43 -24.01
N ILE A 31 -3.62 -0.06 -23.92
CA ILE A 31 -4.50 0.17 -22.77
C ILE A 31 -3.88 -0.43 -21.50
N TYR A 32 -3.38 -1.67 -21.58
CA TYR A 32 -2.78 -2.37 -20.46
C TYR A 32 -1.52 -1.64 -19.94
N ARG A 33 -0.62 -1.23 -20.84
CA ARG A 33 0.56 -0.44 -20.48
C ARG A 33 0.21 0.91 -19.86
N LYS A 34 -0.82 1.59 -20.38
CA LYS A 34 -1.29 2.86 -19.82
C LYS A 34 -1.81 2.67 -18.39
N LYS A 35 -2.58 1.60 -18.13
CA LYS A 35 -3.11 1.27 -16.81
C LYS A 35 -2.01 0.94 -15.80
N LEU A 36 -0.97 0.20 -16.20
CA LEU A 36 0.19 -0.08 -15.35
C LEU A 36 0.93 1.20 -14.95
N LYS A 37 1.16 2.11 -15.91
CA LYS A 37 1.85 3.39 -15.68
C LYS A 37 1.06 4.34 -14.78
N GLU A 38 -0.25 4.35 -14.92
CA GLU A 38 -1.14 5.14 -14.05
C GLU A 38 -1.15 4.59 -12.63
N ASN A 39 -1.23 3.26 -12.47
CA ASN A 39 -1.16 2.62 -11.16
C ASN A 39 0.19 2.84 -10.47
N SER A 40 1.31 2.77 -11.21
CA SER A 40 2.64 3.06 -10.64
C SER A 40 2.76 4.52 -10.19
N ASN A 41 2.14 5.46 -10.90
CA ASN A 41 2.13 6.88 -10.50
C ASN A 41 1.32 7.08 -9.22
N ILE A 42 0.17 6.42 -9.09
CA ILE A 42 -0.66 6.47 -7.87
C ILE A 42 0.09 5.85 -6.69
N ALA A 43 0.68 4.66 -6.87
CA ALA A 43 1.50 3.99 -5.85
C ALA A 43 2.68 4.86 -5.39
N LEU A 44 3.39 5.47 -6.33
CA LEU A 44 4.50 6.39 -6.02
C LEU A 44 4.02 7.63 -5.25
N MET A 45 2.86 8.17 -5.62
CA MET A 45 2.28 9.32 -4.93
C MET A 45 1.87 8.97 -3.50
N ARG A 46 1.24 7.81 -3.29
CA ARG A 46 0.87 7.29 -1.97
C ARG A 46 2.11 7.11 -1.12
N ASN A 47 3.14 6.45 -1.64
CA ASN A 47 4.42 6.25 -0.96
C ASN A 47 5.05 7.59 -0.52
N ARG A 48 5.10 8.60 -1.41
CA ARG A 48 5.66 9.93 -1.09
C ARG A 48 4.85 10.68 -0.03
N LYS A 49 3.53 10.48 0.00
CA LYS A 49 2.62 11.18 0.93
C LYS A 49 2.40 10.41 2.24
N ALA A 50 2.80 9.14 2.32
CA ALA A 50 2.53 8.24 3.46
C ALA A 50 2.89 8.88 4.80
N THR A 51 4.11 9.42 4.93
CA THR A 51 4.60 10.07 6.15
C THR A 51 3.78 11.31 6.52
N GLY A 52 3.37 12.08 5.51
CA GLY A 52 2.51 13.24 5.71
C GLY A 52 1.11 12.86 6.19
N VAL A 53 0.55 11.78 5.67
CA VAL A 53 -0.75 11.24 6.11
C VAL A 53 -0.64 10.70 7.53
N ALA A 54 0.39 9.89 7.82
CA ALA A 54 0.62 9.32 9.14
C ALA A 54 0.81 10.40 10.21
N ARG A 55 1.62 11.44 9.94
CA ARG A 55 1.79 12.59 10.83
C ARG A 55 0.48 13.34 11.10
N LYS A 56 -0.39 13.49 10.09
CA LYS A 56 -1.71 14.11 10.29
C LYS A 56 -2.57 13.28 11.23
N ARG A 57 -2.58 11.95 11.06
CA ARG A 57 -3.31 11.03 11.94
C ARG A 57 -2.77 11.05 13.36
N LEU A 58 -1.44 10.97 13.54
CA LEU A 58 -0.81 11.09 14.85
C LEU A 58 -1.10 12.43 15.52
N LYS A 59 -1.15 13.54 14.77
CA LYS A 59 -1.59 14.83 15.31
C LYS A 59 -3.02 14.75 15.83
N THR A 60 -3.94 14.12 15.12
CA THR A 60 -5.30 13.86 15.60
C THR A 60 -5.30 12.98 16.85
N ALA A 61 -4.50 11.91 16.88
CA ALA A 61 -4.34 11.06 18.06
C ALA A 61 -3.88 11.87 19.29
N SER A 62 -2.90 12.77 19.13
CA SER A 62 -2.45 13.64 20.23
C SER A 62 -3.54 14.55 20.79
N VAL A 63 -4.54 14.92 19.98
CA VAL A 63 -5.71 15.67 20.46
C VAL A 63 -6.58 14.77 21.32
N TYR A 64 -6.88 13.53 20.87
CA TYR A 64 -7.64 12.57 21.66
C TYR A 64 -6.96 12.21 22.98
N LEU A 65 -5.63 12.11 22.98
CA LEU A 65 -4.85 11.89 24.20
C LEU A 65 -5.06 13.02 25.22
N LYS A 66 -5.01 14.29 24.78
CA LYS A 66 -5.26 15.47 25.63
C LYS A 66 -6.71 15.54 26.14
N GLU A 67 -7.65 15.05 25.35
CA GLU A 67 -9.06 14.97 25.72
C GLU A 67 -9.38 13.73 26.57
N ASN A 68 -8.38 12.94 26.98
CA ASN A 68 -8.52 11.66 27.69
C ASN A 68 -9.42 10.63 26.96
N LYS A 69 -9.52 10.74 25.64
CA LYS A 69 -10.28 9.82 24.78
C LYS A 69 -9.40 8.64 24.36
N LYS A 70 -9.32 7.63 25.22
CA LYS A 70 -8.45 6.45 25.05
C LYS A 70 -8.75 5.64 23.77
N GLU A 71 -10.02 5.25 23.56
CA GLU A 71 -10.37 4.42 22.39
C GLU A 71 -10.13 5.14 21.05
N PRO A 72 -10.57 6.41 20.85
CA PRO A 72 -10.28 7.14 19.62
C PRO A 72 -8.78 7.39 19.40
N PHE A 73 -8.02 7.58 20.48
CA PHE A 73 -6.56 7.69 20.42
C PHE A 73 -5.94 6.41 19.84
N LEU A 74 -6.25 5.24 20.41
CA LEU A 74 -5.68 3.96 19.98
C LEU A 74 -6.08 3.60 18.55
N ASP A 75 -7.34 3.84 18.16
CA ASP A 75 -7.81 3.59 16.81
C ASP A 75 -7.11 4.48 15.77
N GLU A 76 -6.84 5.75 16.11
CA GLU A 76 -6.16 6.67 15.20
C GLU A 76 -4.65 6.38 15.08
N VAL A 77 -3.98 5.95 16.17
CA VAL A 77 -2.59 5.46 16.13
C VAL A 77 -2.49 4.20 15.28
N PHE A 78 -3.39 3.23 15.48
CA PHE A 78 -3.44 2.00 14.69
C PHE A 78 -3.63 2.30 13.20
N LYS A 79 -4.55 3.21 12.86
CA LYS A 79 -4.76 3.68 11.48
C LYS A 79 -3.54 4.42 10.92
N ALA A 80 -2.78 5.14 11.75
CA ALA A 80 -1.56 5.81 11.33
C ALA A 80 -0.47 4.81 10.93
N LEU A 81 -0.23 3.78 11.76
CA LEU A 81 0.78 2.74 11.53
C LEU A 81 0.43 1.88 10.29
N TRP A 82 -0.76 1.29 10.26
CA TRP A 82 -1.17 0.46 9.13
C TRP A 82 -1.34 1.24 7.84
N GLY A 83 -1.90 2.45 7.92
CA GLY A 83 -2.04 3.34 6.76
C GLY A 83 -0.68 3.74 6.18
N TYR A 84 0.29 4.06 7.05
CA TYR A 84 1.65 4.36 6.63
C TYR A 84 2.26 3.20 5.86
N VAL A 85 2.21 1.99 6.42
CA VAL A 85 2.83 0.81 5.79
C VAL A 85 2.11 0.40 4.52
N SER A 86 0.78 0.45 4.49
CA SER A 86 -0.01 0.22 3.27
C SER A 86 0.41 1.16 2.14
N ASP A 87 0.53 2.46 2.42
CA ASP A 87 0.91 3.46 1.43
C ASP A 87 2.40 3.37 1.05
N LYS A 88 3.30 3.13 2.02
CA LYS A 88 4.76 3.10 1.80
C LYS A 88 5.21 1.81 1.11
N LEU A 89 4.64 0.66 1.46
CA LEU A 89 4.94 -0.63 0.82
C LEU A 89 4.03 -0.94 -0.38
N ASN A 90 3.05 -0.07 -0.64
CA ASN A 90 2.03 -0.25 -1.69
C ASN A 90 1.29 -1.60 -1.55
N ILE A 91 0.91 -1.94 -0.32
CA ILE A 91 0.11 -3.13 0.01
C ILE A 91 -1.35 -2.69 0.15
N PRO A 92 -2.31 -3.31 -0.56
CA PRO A 92 -3.74 -3.08 -0.35
C PRO A 92 -4.13 -3.37 1.12
N ILE A 93 -5.01 -2.55 1.71
CA ILE A 93 -5.46 -2.74 3.11
C ILE A 93 -6.09 -4.12 3.31
N SER A 94 -6.74 -4.68 2.29
CA SER A 94 -7.33 -6.04 2.32
C SER A 94 -6.31 -7.17 2.41
N GLU A 95 -5.06 -6.92 2.00
CA GLU A 95 -3.95 -7.89 2.01
C GLU A 95 -2.94 -7.59 3.13
N LEU A 96 -3.26 -6.61 3.97
CA LEU A 96 -2.37 -6.08 4.97
C LEU A 96 -2.39 -6.98 6.21
N SER A 97 -1.27 -7.64 6.49
CA SER A 97 -1.08 -8.55 7.62
C SER A 97 0.36 -8.48 8.12
N LYS A 98 0.64 -9.05 9.30
CA LYS A 98 2.00 -9.06 9.88
C LYS A 98 2.97 -9.80 8.94
N GLU A 99 2.49 -10.88 8.32
CA GLU A 99 3.22 -11.67 7.33
C GLU A 99 3.50 -10.84 6.06
N SER A 100 2.48 -10.18 5.48
CA SER A 100 2.68 -9.43 4.23
C SER A 100 3.61 -8.21 4.41
N VAL A 101 3.66 -7.64 5.61
CA VAL A 101 4.64 -6.60 5.97
C VAL A 101 6.05 -7.18 6.07
N ASN A 102 6.24 -8.29 6.79
CA ASN A 102 7.54 -8.95 6.91
C ASN A 102 8.09 -9.35 5.53
N ASP A 103 7.26 -9.95 4.67
CA ASP A 103 7.65 -10.34 3.31
C ASP A 103 8.12 -9.14 2.48
N LYS A 104 7.39 -8.01 2.58
CA LYS A 104 7.73 -6.78 1.85
C LYS A 104 8.96 -6.08 2.40
N PHE A 105 9.19 -6.15 3.71
CA PHE A 105 10.40 -5.63 4.34
C PHE A 105 11.63 -6.45 3.94
N ALA A 106 11.51 -7.79 3.94
CA ALA A 106 12.54 -8.69 3.45
C ALA A 106 12.87 -8.42 1.97
N ALA A 107 11.85 -8.26 1.12
CA ALA A 107 12.03 -7.93 -0.30
C ALA A 107 12.70 -6.57 -0.55
N LYS A 108 12.67 -5.66 0.43
CA LYS A 108 13.32 -4.34 0.38
C LYS A 108 14.68 -4.30 1.11
N ASN A 109 15.17 -5.43 1.61
CA ASN A 109 16.40 -5.51 2.43
C ASN A 109 16.41 -4.58 3.65
N ILE A 110 15.24 -4.36 4.26
CA ILE A 110 15.16 -3.61 5.52
C ILE A 110 15.73 -4.47 6.64
N GLN A 111 16.44 -3.86 7.60
CA GLN A 111 16.94 -4.57 8.76
C GLN A 111 15.82 -5.27 9.53
N GLU A 112 16.03 -6.53 9.87
CA GLU A 112 15.06 -7.36 10.59
C GLU A 112 14.67 -6.75 11.95
N ASP A 113 15.60 -6.03 12.58
CA ASP A 113 15.36 -5.33 13.85
C ASP A 113 14.26 -4.25 13.72
N ILE A 114 14.22 -3.53 12.61
CA ILE A 114 13.23 -2.47 12.36
C ILE A 114 11.87 -3.10 12.05
N SER A 115 11.87 -4.22 11.33
CA SER A 115 10.66 -5.04 11.13
C SER A 115 10.07 -5.48 12.47
N LYS A 116 10.91 -6.03 13.35
CA LYS A 116 10.50 -6.49 14.68
C LYS A 116 9.97 -5.36 15.54
N GLN A 117 10.68 -4.23 15.61
CA GLN A 117 10.23 -3.05 16.33
C GLN A 117 8.87 -2.54 15.82
N PHE A 118 8.66 -2.50 14.49
CA PHE A 118 7.37 -2.12 13.93
C PHE A 118 6.24 -3.05 14.35
N ILE A 119 6.46 -4.37 14.26
CA ILE A 119 5.46 -5.36 14.65
C ILE A 119 5.20 -5.31 16.16
N GLU A 120 6.22 -5.04 16.97
CA GLU A 120 6.11 -4.86 18.42
C GLU A 120 5.27 -3.63 18.79
N THR A 121 5.56 -2.46 18.20
CA THR A 121 4.74 -1.25 18.39
C THR A 121 3.29 -1.48 17.96
N LEU A 122 3.08 -2.21 16.87
CA LEU A 122 1.75 -2.57 16.39
C LEU A 122 1.02 -3.48 17.39
N ASN A 123 1.71 -4.49 17.92
CA ASN A 123 1.17 -5.39 18.95
C ASN A 123 0.84 -4.65 20.24
N ASN A 124 1.70 -3.71 20.68
CA ASN A 124 1.45 -2.89 21.86
C ASN A 124 0.19 -2.05 21.69
N CYS A 125 0.00 -1.45 20.50
CA CYS A 125 -1.21 -0.71 20.16
C CYS A 125 -2.46 -1.60 20.11
N GLU A 126 -2.37 -2.80 19.52
CA GLU A 126 -3.47 -3.77 19.49
C GLU A 126 -3.84 -4.22 20.91
N TYR A 127 -2.83 -4.58 21.71
CA TYR A 127 -3.02 -5.03 23.08
C TYR A 127 -3.70 -3.95 23.93
N ALA A 128 -3.22 -2.71 23.88
CA ALA A 128 -3.86 -1.60 24.59
C ALA A 128 -5.31 -1.34 24.15
N ARG A 129 -5.65 -1.66 22.90
CA ARG A 129 -7.01 -1.51 22.37
C ARG A 129 -7.97 -2.60 22.87
N PHE A 130 -7.48 -3.84 23.02
CA PHE A 130 -8.31 -4.97 23.46
C PHE A 130 -8.29 -5.20 24.98
N ALA A 131 -7.21 -4.81 25.65
CA ALA A 131 -7.03 -4.89 27.09
C ALA A 131 -6.57 -3.52 27.64
N PRO A 132 -7.47 -2.51 27.65
CA PRO A 132 -7.14 -1.19 28.16
C PRO A 132 -6.92 -1.25 29.68
N ALA A 133 -5.67 -1.41 30.12
CA ALA A 133 -5.27 -1.11 31.49
C ALA A 133 -5.30 0.42 31.69
N ASP A 134 -5.56 0.86 32.92
CA ASP A 134 -6.01 2.23 33.19
C ASP A 134 -4.90 3.30 33.23
N ASP A 135 -3.77 3.09 32.54
CA ASP A 135 -2.59 3.95 32.66
C ASP A 135 -2.43 4.90 31.47
N SER A 136 -2.47 6.22 31.73
CA SER A 136 -2.15 7.27 30.75
C SER A 136 -0.71 7.18 30.26
N VAL A 137 0.20 6.72 31.12
CA VAL A 137 1.63 6.51 30.83
C VAL A 137 1.81 5.52 29.67
N THR A 138 0.99 4.47 29.59
CA THR A 138 1.02 3.52 28.46
C THR A 138 0.60 4.15 27.13
N LEU A 139 -0.33 5.10 27.14
CA LEU A 139 -0.81 5.75 25.91
C LEU A 139 0.22 6.73 25.35
N GLU A 140 0.88 7.49 26.22
CA GLU A 140 2.00 8.37 25.83
C GLU A 140 3.17 7.57 25.25
N ASN A 141 3.49 6.42 25.83
CA ASN A 141 4.53 5.53 25.31
C ASN A 141 4.19 5.01 23.91
N ILE A 142 2.97 4.49 23.70
CA ILE A 142 2.50 4.03 22.39
C ILE A 142 2.55 5.15 21.34
N TYR A 143 2.22 6.38 21.73
CA TYR A 143 2.30 7.53 20.84
C TYR A 143 3.73 7.84 20.40
N ASN A 144 4.67 7.84 21.34
CA ASN A 144 6.08 8.11 21.07
C ASN A 144 6.71 6.97 20.24
N GLU A 145 6.45 5.71 20.59
CA GLU A 145 6.88 4.54 19.81
C GLU A 145 6.39 4.63 18.35
N ALA A 146 5.14 5.03 18.14
CA ALA A 146 4.58 5.19 16.80
C ALA A 146 5.28 6.30 15.99
N ILE A 147 5.64 7.43 16.63
CA ILE A 147 6.41 8.50 15.97
C ILE A 147 7.81 8.01 15.60
N ASP A 148 8.48 7.36 16.54
CA ASP A 148 9.87 6.94 16.41
C ASP A 148 9.99 5.89 15.31
N ILE A 149 9.12 4.87 15.29
CA ILE A 149 9.19 3.83 14.27
C ILE A 149 8.88 4.38 12.88
N ILE A 150 7.89 5.28 12.72
CA ILE A 150 7.61 5.91 11.42
C ILE A 150 8.82 6.75 10.96
N THR A 151 9.51 7.40 11.89
CA THR A 151 10.68 8.23 11.57
C THR A 151 11.88 7.38 11.17
N ILE A 152 12.14 6.28 11.89
CA ILE A 152 13.18 5.29 11.56
C ILE A 152 12.89 4.67 10.20
N MET A 153 11.68 4.17 9.99
CA MET A 153 11.26 3.59 8.72
C MET A 153 11.38 4.58 7.57
N GLU A 154 11.04 5.85 7.77
CA GLU A 154 11.17 6.87 6.73
C GLU A 154 12.63 7.11 6.33
N LYS A 155 13.57 6.97 7.27
CA LYS A 155 15.00 7.12 7.01
C LYS A 155 15.54 5.94 6.20
N GLU A 156 15.11 4.72 6.51
CA GLU A 156 15.54 3.49 5.80
C GLU A 156 14.86 3.32 4.44
N LEU A 157 13.62 3.80 4.29
CA LEU A 157 12.81 3.67 3.07
C LEU A 157 12.90 4.90 2.16
N LYS A 158 13.87 5.78 2.38
CA LYS A 158 14.11 6.99 1.59
C LYS A 158 14.86 6.66 0.30
#